data_AF-A0A9J6GNB5-F1
#
_entry.id   AF-A0A9J6GNB5-F1
#
_cell.length_a   1.000
_cell.length_b   1.000
_cell.length_c   1.000
_cell.angle_alpha   90.00
_cell.angle_beta   90.00
_cell.angle_gamma   90.00
#
_symmetry.space_group_name_H-M   'P 1'
#
loop_
_entity.id
_entity.type
_entity.pdbx_description
1 polymer ?
#
loop_
_entity_poly.entity_id
_entity_poly.type
_entity_poly.pdbx_seq_one_letter_code
_entity_poly.pdbx_strand_id
1 'polypeptide(L)'
;MSEFFGCFMMMGIIGFPRIRFLWKRGLAVGIVTDAMSRDRFFLIRSNLCCERQADIPDEDTAKERLWKVAVFVEMVRKGCLALERPNCFCIDEQIIPFSGRCGMKQYVPNKPNAVGLKNFVLAGRDGVDIRFCHLQGPGDIP
;
A
#
# COMPACT_ATOMS: atom_id res chain seq x y z
N MET A 1 -15.10 0.25 -10.50
CA MET A 1 -13.90 -0.05 -9.69
C MET A 1 -12.61 0.06 -10.49
N SER A 2 -12.54 -0.44 -11.72
CA SER A 2 -11.38 -0.25 -12.62
C SER A 2 -10.98 1.22 -12.80
N GLU A 3 -11.93 2.11 -13.07
CA GLU A 3 -11.69 3.56 -13.22
C GLU A 3 -11.06 4.19 -11.98
N PHE A 4 -11.49 3.77 -10.79
CA PHE A 4 -10.95 4.26 -9.52
C PHE A 4 -9.48 3.90 -9.35
N PHE A 5 -9.12 2.64 -9.62
CA PHE A 5 -7.72 2.21 -9.60
C PHE A 5 -6.90 2.86 -10.73
N GLY A 6 -7.50 3.06 -11.91
CA GLY A 6 -6.93 3.85 -13.00
C GLY A 6 -6.57 5.28 -12.56
N CYS A 7 -7.47 5.96 -11.87
CA CYS A 7 -7.22 7.28 -11.30
C CYS A 7 -6.07 7.26 -10.27
N PHE A 8 -5.99 6.22 -9.44
CA PHE A 8 -4.88 6.03 -8.49
C PHE A 8 -3.53 5.83 -9.18
N MET A 9 -3.48 5.03 -10.25
CA MET A 9 -2.26 4.82 -11.04
C MET A 9 -1.81 6.14 -11.70
N MET A 10 -2.72 6.87 -12.33
CA MET A 10 -2.42 8.18 -12.93
C MET A 10 -1.89 9.18 -11.91
N MET A 11 -2.46 9.18 -10.69
CA MET A 11 -1.99 10.04 -9.60
C MET A 11 -0.52 9.78 -9.24
N GLY A 12 -0.11 8.51 -9.22
CA GLY A 12 1.29 8.14 -8.96
C GLY A 12 2.25 8.65 -10.03
N ILE A 13 1.81 8.70 -11.28
CA ILE A 13 2.60 9.21 -12.41
C ILE A 13 2.71 10.74 -12.39
N ILE A 14 1.60 11.44 -12.12
CA ILE A 14 1.54 12.90 -12.19
C ILE A 14 2.23 13.57 -10.99
N GLY A 15 2.20 12.94 -9.81
CA GLY A 15 2.96 13.41 -8.64
C GLY A 15 2.46 14.72 -8.03
N PHE A 16 1.18 15.10 -8.21
CA PHE A 16 0.65 16.31 -7.57
C PHE A 16 0.66 16.23 -6.03
N PRO A 17 1.00 17.32 -5.32
CA PRO A 17 1.11 17.32 -3.86
C PRO A 17 -0.23 17.12 -3.15
N ARG A 18 -1.35 17.36 -3.83
CA ARG A 18 -2.70 17.16 -3.32
C ARG A 18 -3.58 16.50 -4.37
N ILE A 19 -4.23 15.41 -3.98
CA ILE A 19 -5.14 14.61 -4.81
C ILE A 19 -6.22 15.47 -5.48
N ARG A 20 -6.74 16.47 -4.77
CA ARG A 20 -7.80 17.37 -5.28
C ARG A 20 -7.39 18.17 -6.51
N PHE A 21 -6.09 18.29 -6.79
CA PHE A 21 -5.60 19.04 -7.95
C PHE A 21 -5.90 18.37 -9.28
N LEU A 22 -6.11 17.05 -9.30
CA LEU A 22 -6.51 16.33 -10.52
C LEU A 22 -7.86 16.81 -11.10
N TRP A 23 -8.71 17.44 -10.28
CA TRP A 23 -10.00 18.02 -10.68
C TRP A 23 -10.05 19.55 -10.54
N LYS A 24 -8.92 20.19 -10.21
CA LYS A 24 -8.89 21.65 -10.02
C LYS A 24 -8.80 22.33 -11.38
N ARG A 25 -9.67 23.30 -11.64
CA ARG A 25 -9.62 24.12 -12.87
C ARG A 25 -8.20 24.67 -13.10
N GLY A 26 -7.67 24.48 -14.31
CA GLY A 26 -6.31 24.88 -14.71
C GLY A 26 -5.23 23.80 -14.49
N LEU A 27 -5.46 22.82 -13.61
CA LEU A 27 -4.58 21.67 -13.37
C LEU A 27 -5.29 20.32 -13.64
N ALA A 28 -6.53 20.39 -14.11
CA ALA A 28 -7.37 19.24 -14.30
C ALA A 28 -6.77 18.30 -15.34
N VAL A 29 -6.78 17.02 -15.02
CA VAL A 29 -6.23 15.98 -15.88
C VAL A 29 -7.40 15.31 -16.57
N GLY A 30 -7.55 15.56 -17.88
CA GLY A 30 -8.70 15.13 -18.67
C GLY A 30 -9.06 13.66 -18.45
N ILE A 31 -8.08 12.76 -18.58
CA ILE A 31 -8.31 11.31 -18.40
C ILE A 31 -8.85 10.95 -17.00
N VAL A 32 -8.52 11.72 -15.96
CA VAL A 32 -9.03 11.52 -14.60
C VAL A 32 -10.41 12.14 -14.43
N THR A 33 -10.61 13.37 -14.92
CA THR A 33 -11.89 14.08 -14.80
C THR A 33 -13.00 13.42 -15.60
N ASP A 34 -12.66 12.83 -16.75
CA ASP A 34 -13.60 12.16 -17.64
C ASP A 34 -13.99 10.78 -17.10
N ALA A 35 -13.04 10.09 -16.44
CA ALA A 35 -13.29 8.77 -15.86
C ALA A 35 -14.13 8.83 -14.58
N MET A 36 -13.92 9.83 -13.70
CA MET A 36 -14.64 9.89 -12.43
C MET A 36 -14.73 11.31 -11.88
N SER A 37 -15.88 11.67 -11.32
CA SER A 37 -16.01 12.94 -10.58
C SER A 37 -15.20 12.93 -9.29
N ARG A 38 -14.70 14.10 -8.89
CA ARG A 38 -13.95 14.28 -7.64
C ARG A 38 -14.69 13.67 -6.45
N ASP A 39 -15.96 14.01 -6.28
CA ASP A 39 -16.72 13.65 -5.09
C ASP A 39 -16.99 12.15 -5.04
N ARG A 40 -17.24 11.51 -6.20
CA ARG A 40 -17.34 10.05 -6.28
C ARG A 40 -16.02 9.36 -5.92
N PHE A 41 -14.89 9.88 -6.38
CA PHE A 41 -13.57 9.35 -6.03
C PHE A 41 -13.33 9.38 -4.51
N PHE A 42 -13.59 10.53 -3.86
CA PHE A 42 -13.42 10.64 -2.41
C PHE A 42 -14.41 9.78 -1.63
N LEU A 43 -15.65 9.64 -2.11
CA LEU A 43 -16.66 8.78 -1.51
C LEU A 43 -16.23 7.31 -1.53
N ILE A 44 -15.72 6.82 -2.68
CA ILE A 44 -15.21 5.45 -2.77
C ILE A 44 -13.99 5.30 -1.86
N ARG A 45 -13.07 6.26 -1.88
CA ARG A 45 -11.84 6.20 -1.07
C ARG A 45 -12.12 6.14 0.44
N SER A 46 -13.12 6.87 0.94
CA SER A 46 -13.46 6.88 2.36
C SER A 46 -14.21 5.62 2.81
N ASN A 47 -14.83 4.90 1.88
CA ASN A 47 -15.64 3.71 2.17
C ASN A 47 -15.00 2.41 1.64
N LEU A 48 -13.74 2.47 1.22
CA LEU A 48 -13.02 1.29 0.75
C LEU A 48 -12.72 0.38 1.94
N CYS A 49 -13.39 -0.77 1.98
CA CYS A 49 -13.16 -1.81 2.96
C CYS A 49 -12.65 -3.07 2.27
N CYS A 50 -11.73 -3.77 2.92
CA CYS A 50 -11.15 -5.02 2.45
C CYS A 50 -11.75 -6.24 3.17
N GLU A 51 -12.64 -6.00 4.13
CA GLU A 51 -13.28 -6.99 4.97
C GLU A 51 -14.63 -7.38 4.34
N ARG A 52 -14.95 -8.68 4.31
CA ARG A 52 -16.34 -9.12 4.21
C ARG A 52 -16.83 -9.32 5.64
N GLN A 53 -18.09 -8.97 5.92
CA GLN A 53 -18.66 -9.10 7.27
C GLN A 53 -18.70 -10.55 7.79
N ALA A 54 -18.53 -11.54 6.91
CA ALA A 54 -18.40 -12.95 7.24
C ALA A 54 -16.97 -13.37 7.66
N ASP A 55 -15.97 -12.50 7.46
CA ASP A 55 -14.55 -12.76 7.72
C ASP A 55 -14.10 -12.11 9.04
N ILE A 56 -15.03 -11.78 9.95
CA ILE A 56 -14.66 -11.29 11.29
C ILE A 56 -13.89 -12.42 11.97
N PRO A 57 -12.62 -12.18 12.32
CA PRO A 57 -11.78 -13.22 12.85
C PRO A 57 -12.26 -13.70 14.23
N ASP A 58 -12.05 -14.99 14.49
CA ASP A 58 -12.01 -15.55 15.83
C ASP A 58 -10.95 -14.86 16.70
N GLU A 59 -11.02 -15.02 18.04
CA GLU A 59 -10.12 -14.33 18.99
C GLU A 59 -8.63 -14.51 18.66
N ASP A 60 -8.26 -15.64 18.04
CA ASP A 60 -6.90 -15.93 17.61
C ASP A 60 -6.49 -15.19 16.35
N THR A 61 -7.35 -15.09 15.33
CA THR A 61 -7.03 -14.35 14.10
C THR A 61 -7.11 -12.83 14.33
N ALA A 62 -7.86 -12.37 15.34
CA ALA A 62 -7.87 -10.97 15.78
C ALA A 62 -6.53 -10.50 16.36
N LYS A 63 -5.62 -11.43 16.72
CA LYS A 63 -4.25 -11.11 17.18
C LYS A 63 -3.35 -10.61 16.04
N GLU A 64 -3.65 -10.95 14.78
CA GLU A 64 -2.90 -10.43 13.63
C GLU A 64 -3.23 -8.95 13.41
N ARG A 65 -2.25 -8.06 13.55
CA ARG A 65 -2.50 -6.60 13.50
C ARG A 65 -2.97 -6.11 12.12
N LEU A 66 -2.70 -6.88 11.07
CA LEU A 66 -3.06 -6.57 9.67
C LEU A 66 -4.26 -7.37 9.14
N TRP A 67 -5.03 -8.05 10.01
CA TRP A 67 -6.14 -8.92 9.59
C TRP A 67 -7.11 -8.23 8.61
N LYS A 68 -7.39 -6.93 8.83
CA LYS A 68 -8.28 -6.10 8.00
C LYS A 68 -7.89 -6.02 6.54
N VAL A 69 -6.60 -6.18 6.23
CA VAL A 69 -6.03 -6.08 4.89
C VAL A 69 -5.35 -7.38 4.47
N ALA A 70 -5.48 -8.45 5.25
CA ALA A 70 -4.78 -9.72 5.04
C ALA A 70 -5.04 -10.30 3.64
N VAL A 71 -6.27 -10.21 3.15
CA VAL A 71 -6.64 -10.65 1.79
C VAL A 71 -5.81 -9.93 0.72
N PHE A 72 -5.66 -8.61 0.83
CA PHE A 72 -4.84 -7.84 -0.13
C PHE A 72 -3.37 -8.15 0.00
N VAL A 73 -2.86 -8.23 1.24
CA VAL A 73 -1.46 -8.58 1.51
C VAL A 73 -1.14 -9.94 0.88
N GLU A 74 -2.03 -10.91 1.03
CA GLU A 74 -1.88 -12.25 0.45
C GLU A 74 -1.97 -12.24 -1.08
N MET A 75 -2.85 -11.44 -1.66
CA MET A 75 -2.93 -11.28 -3.12
C MET A 75 -1.62 -10.71 -3.69
N VAL A 76 -1.05 -9.68 -3.07
CA VAL A 76 0.24 -9.11 -3.50
C VAL A 76 1.35 -10.14 -3.31
N ARG A 77 1.38 -10.85 -2.18
CA ARG A 77 2.37 -11.92 -1.92
C ARG A 77 2.32 -13.01 -2.99
N LYS A 78 1.13 -13.48 -3.36
CA LYS A 78 0.94 -14.47 -4.45
C LYS A 78 1.44 -13.93 -5.79
N GLY A 79 1.16 -12.66 -6.09
CA GLY A 79 1.66 -11.98 -7.29
C GLY A 79 3.19 -11.97 -7.34
N CYS A 80 3.84 -11.53 -6.26
CA CYS A 80 5.31 -11.51 -6.17
C CYS A 80 5.93 -12.90 -6.32
N LEU A 81 5.32 -13.93 -5.73
CA LEU A 81 5.83 -15.31 -5.81
C LEU A 81 5.62 -15.98 -7.16
N ALA A 82 4.71 -15.46 -7.99
CA ALA A 82 4.50 -15.92 -9.35
C ALA A 82 5.52 -15.35 -10.34
N LEU A 83 6.32 -14.35 -9.93
CA LEU A 83 7.39 -13.79 -10.74
C LEU A 83 8.55 -14.78 -10.87
N GLU A 84 9.25 -14.72 -12.01
CA GLU A 84 10.48 -15.48 -12.21
C GLU A 84 11.53 -15.07 -11.17
N ARG A 85 12.25 -16.05 -10.64
CA ARG A 85 13.24 -15.82 -9.60
C ARG A 85 14.58 -15.45 -10.23
N PRO A 86 15.11 -14.23 -10.00
CA PRO A 86 16.44 -13.88 -10.47
C PRO A 86 17.51 -14.68 -9.72
N ASN A 87 18.71 -14.76 -10.29
CA ASN A 87 19.83 -15.49 -9.68
C ASN A 87 20.54 -14.71 -8.57
N CYS A 88 20.23 -13.42 -8.39
CA CYS A 88 20.83 -12.55 -7.39
C CYS A 88 19.74 -11.76 -6.68
N PHE A 89 19.82 -11.73 -5.35
CA PHE A 89 18.87 -11.04 -4.50
C PHE A 89 19.57 -10.12 -3.50
N CYS A 90 18.87 -9.09 -3.07
CA CYS A 90 19.20 -8.31 -1.89
C CYS A 90 18.02 -8.33 -0.92
N ILE A 91 18.33 -8.29 0.38
CA ILE A 91 17.35 -8.11 1.44
C ILE A 91 17.66 -6.78 2.11
N ASP A 92 16.67 -5.91 2.24
CA ASP A 92 16.81 -4.64 2.93
C ASP A 92 15.48 -4.20 3.59
N GLU A 93 15.57 -3.17 4.43
CA GLU A 93 14.47 -2.55 5.13
C GLU A 93 13.85 -1.40 4.31
N GLN A 94 12.55 -1.50 4.08
CA GLN A 94 11.74 -0.44 3.48
C GLN A 94 10.83 0.19 4.54
N ILE A 95 10.60 1.50 4.40
CA ILE A 95 9.62 2.24 5.17
C ILE A 95 8.51 2.69 4.24
N ILE A 96 7.29 2.25 4.53
CA ILE A 96 6.06 2.71 3.88
C ILE A 96 5.60 3.96 4.64
N PRO A 97 5.64 5.16 4.03
CA PRO A 97 5.28 6.40 4.72
C PRO A 97 3.82 6.36 5.19
N PHE A 98 3.62 6.49 6.51
CA PHE A 98 2.28 6.49 7.10
C PHE A 98 2.23 7.39 8.34
N SER A 99 1.48 8.49 8.22
CA SER A 99 1.31 9.48 9.29
C SER A 99 0.08 9.24 10.18
N GLY A 100 -0.80 8.32 9.80
CA GLY A 100 -2.01 7.99 10.55
C GLY A 100 -1.75 7.32 11.90
N ARG A 101 -2.81 7.06 12.66
CA ARG A 101 -2.72 6.31 13.92
C ARG A 101 -2.66 4.81 13.61
N CYS A 102 -1.55 4.16 13.95
CA CYS A 102 -1.36 2.72 13.83
C CYS A 102 -0.30 2.27 14.85
N GLY A 103 -0.56 1.17 15.56
CA GLY A 103 0.36 0.62 16.57
C GLY A 103 1.59 -0.10 16.01
N MET A 104 1.65 -0.32 14.69
CA MET A 104 2.77 -0.93 13.99
C MET A 104 3.77 0.09 13.43
N LYS A 105 3.53 1.40 13.62
CA LYS A 105 4.47 2.40 13.16
C LYS A 105 5.80 2.25 13.89
N GLN A 106 6.89 2.34 13.14
CA GLN A 106 8.24 2.30 13.65
C GLN A 106 8.99 3.57 13.25
N TYR A 107 9.92 3.98 14.11
CA TYR A 107 10.84 5.06 13.83
C TYR A 107 12.17 4.47 13.37
N VAL A 108 12.62 4.85 12.18
CA VAL A 108 13.92 4.47 11.63
C VAL A 108 14.71 5.75 11.32
N PRO A 109 15.76 6.07 12.10
CA PRO A 109 16.56 7.26 11.87
C PRO A 109 17.24 7.18 10.49
N ASN A 110 17.54 8.34 9.90
CA ASN A 110 18.23 8.48 8.61
C ASN A 110 17.44 8.04 7.36
N LYS A 111 16.19 7.59 7.47
CA LYS A 111 15.30 7.42 6.30
C LYS A 111 14.61 8.75 5.96
N PRO A 112 14.33 9.06 4.67
CA PRO A 112 13.66 10.29 4.25
C PRO A 112 12.32 10.51 4.96
N ASN A 113 11.57 9.44 5.16
CA ASN A 113 10.40 9.40 6.05
C ASN A 113 10.76 8.53 7.25
N ALA A 114 11.17 9.15 8.35
CA ALA A 114 11.67 8.42 9.51
C ALA A 114 10.58 7.66 10.29
N VAL A 115 9.30 7.96 10.07
CA VAL A 115 8.16 7.28 10.72
C VAL A 115 7.24 6.67 9.68
N GLY A 116 6.97 5.37 9.80
CA GLY A 116 6.06 4.68 8.90
C GLY A 116 5.86 3.22 9.30
N LEU A 117 5.29 2.43 8.39
CA LEU A 117 5.23 0.98 8.55
C LEU A 117 6.51 0.38 7.98
N LYS A 118 7.20 -0.45 8.76
CA LYS A 118 8.46 -1.08 8.34
C LYS A 118 8.20 -2.48 7.80
N ASN A 119 8.86 -2.81 6.70
CA ASN A 119 8.89 -4.16 6.13
C ASN A 119 10.32 -4.51 5.70
N PHE A 120 10.61 -5.81 5.67
CA PHE A 120 11.75 -6.36 4.95
C PHE A 120 11.31 -6.74 3.55
N VAL A 121 12.15 -6.44 2.56
CA VAL A 121 11.89 -6.75 1.16
C VAL A 121 13.06 -7.54 0.60
N LEU A 122 12.75 -8.63 -0.09
CA LEU A 122 13.66 -9.39 -0.93
C LEU A 122 13.44 -8.92 -2.38
N ALA A 123 14.42 -8.22 -2.93
CA ALA A 123 14.37 -7.70 -4.29
C ALA A 123 15.40 -8.39 -5.20
N GLY A 124 15.05 -8.52 -6.47
CA GLY A 124 15.96 -8.93 -7.53
C GLY A 124 16.96 -7.83 -7.89
N ARG A 125 18.02 -8.20 -8.63
CA ARG A 125 18.99 -7.22 -9.18
C ARG A 125 18.32 -6.17 -10.08
N ASP A 126 17.22 -6.54 -10.73
CA ASP A 126 16.40 -5.67 -11.57
C ASP A 126 15.54 -4.67 -10.76
N GLY A 127 15.57 -4.75 -9.42
CA GLY A 127 14.80 -3.88 -8.53
C GLY A 127 13.35 -4.34 -8.34
N VAL A 128 13.00 -5.56 -8.76
CA VAL A 128 11.66 -6.11 -8.60
C VAL A 128 11.53 -6.81 -7.25
N ASP A 129 10.49 -6.48 -6.49
CA ASP A 129 10.20 -7.08 -5.20
C ASP A 129 9.61 -8.50 -5.36
N ILE A 130 10.35 -9.51 -4.90
CA ILE A 130 10.00 -10.94 -5.01
C ILE A 130 9.30 -11.44 -3.75
N ARG A 131 9.61 -10.85 -2.59
CA ARG A 131 8.97 -11.19 -1.32
C ARG A 131 9.07 -10.01 -0.36
N PHE A 132 8.09 -9.87 0.52
CA PHE A 132 8.16 -8.93 1.63
C PHE A 132 7.63 -9.58 2.93
N CYS A 133 8.07 -9.05 4.07
CA CYS A 133 7.62 -9.42 5.40
C CYS A 133 7.32 -8.15 6.20
N HIS A 134 6.10 -7.99 6.69
CA HIS A 134 5.69 -6.85 7.50
C HIS A 134 6.10 -7.06 8.96
N LEU A 135 6.72 -6.04 9.57
CA LEU A 135 7.00 -6.07 10.99
C LEU A 135 5.79 -5.54 11.76
N GLN A 136 5.27 -6.33 12.68
CA GLN A 136 4.07 -5.99 13.45
C GLN A 136 4.43 -5.35 14.80
N GLY A 137 5.68 -5.42 15.26
CA GLY A 137 6.14 -4.74 16.49
C GLY A 137 7.64 -4.86 16.77
N PRO A 138 8.12 -4.22 17.85
CA PRO A 138 9.49 -4.40 18.34
C PRO A 138 9.63 -5.81 18.93
N GLY A 139 10.36 -6.69 18.24
CA GLY A 139 10.59 -8.08 18.64
C GLY A 139 10.28 -9.13 17.56
N ASP A 140 9.60 -8.72 16.48
CA ASP A 140 9.38 -9.61 15.34
C ASP A 140 10.70 -9.79 14.55
N ILE A 141 11.15 -11.03 14.41
CA ILE A 141 12.29 -11.41 13.55
C ILE A 141 11.69 -11.96 12.25
N PRO A 142 12.19 -11.55 11.07
CA PRO A 142 11.66 -11.97 9.77
C PRO A 142 11.77 -13.48 9.50
#